data_AF-A0A7G8XA68-F1
#
_entry.id   AF-A0A7G8XA68-F1
#
_cell.length_a   1.000
_cell.length_b   1.000
_cell.length_c   1.000
_cell.angle_alpha   90.00
_cell.angle_beta   90.00
_cell.angle_gamma   90.00
#
_symmetry.space_group_name_H-M   'P 1'
#
loop_
_entity.id
_entity.type
_entity.pdbx_description
1 polymer ?
#
loop_
_entity_poly.entity_id
_entity_poly.type
_entity_poly.pdbx_seq_one_letter_code
_entity_poly.pdbx_strand_id
1 'polypeptide(L)' 'MGSKYIDLALILFMSYFAITRFADGQIGFGIFFTVLSLLNILTLVMKINKDKAAKNAVR' A
#
# COMPACT_ATOMS: atom_id res chain seq x y z
N MET A 1 3.48 -1.47 -16.13
CA MET A 1 3.48 -2.71 -15.32
C MET A 1 4.40 -2.65 -14.10
N GLY A 2 5.60 -2.06 -14.18
CA GLY A 2 6.53 -1.96 -13.04
C GLY A 2 5.99 -1.27 -11.78
N SER A 3 5.13 -0.25 -11.92
CA SER A 3 4.57 0.48 -10.76
C SER A 3 3.73 -0.39 -9.81
N LYS A 4 3.04 -1.43 -10.29
CA LYS A 4 2.18 -2.25 -9.42
C LYS A 4 3.00 -3.15 -8.49
N TYR A 5 4.13 -3.67 -8.99
CA TYR A 5 5.05 -4.49 -8.19
C TYR A 5 5.80 -3.65 -7.16
N ILE A 6 6.14 -2.40 -7.50
CA ILE A 6 6.73 -1.44 -6.57
C ILE A 6 5.74 -1.11 -5.45
N ASP A 7 4.49 -0.79 -5.79
CA ASP A 7 3.43 -0.53 -4.80
C ASP A 7 3.25 -1.74 -3.86
N LEU A 8 3.27 -2.97 -4.41
CA LEU A 8 3.16 -4.20 -3.62
C LEU A 8 4.34 -4.43 -2.67
N ALA A 9 5.57 -4.23 -3.15
CA ALA A 9 6.78 -4.36 -2.35
C ALA A 9 6.81 -3.32 -1.23
N LEU A 10 6.33 -2.10 -1.51
CA LEU A 10 6.27 -1.01 -0.54
C LEU A 10 5.23 -1.29 0.56
N ILE A 11 4.07 -1.86 0.20
CA ILE A 11 3.05 -2.31 1.18
C ILE A 11 3.62 -3.39 2.10
N LEU A 12 4.29 -4.40 1.55
CA LEU A 12 4.93 -5.47 2.34
C LEU A 12 6.00 -4.91 3.29
N PHE A 13 6.86 -4.02 2.78
CA PHE A 13 7.91 -3.39 3.57
C PHE A 13 7.34 -2.52 4.69
N MET A 14 6.39 -1.64 4.39
CA MET A 14 5.73 -0.76 5.36
C MET A 14 5.00 -1.55 6.45
N SER A 15 4.32 -2.64 6.07
CA SER A 15 3.57 -3.47 7.01
C SER A 15 4.51 -4.22 7.96
N TYR A 16 5.63 -4.75 7.45
CA TYR A 16 6.67 -5.35 8.29
C TYR A 16 7.25 -4.31 9.27
N PHE A 17 7.60 -3.12 8.77
CA PHE A 17 8.15 -2.04 9.59
C PHE A 17 7.17 -1.57 10.68
N ALA A 18 5.88 -1.48 10.36
CA ALA A 18 4.85 -1.13 11.33
C ALA A 18 4.83 -2.15 12.48
N ILE A 19 4.82 -3.45 12.16
CA ILE A 19 4.82 -4.53 13.16
C ILE A 19 6.07 -4.48 14.03
N THR A 20 7.25 -4.28 13.44
CA THR A 20 8.50 -4.17 14.22
C THR A 20 8.48 -2.94 15.14
N ARG A 21 7.94 -1.81 14.68
CA ARG A 21 7.86 -0.59 15.52
C ARG A 21 6.85 -0.71 16.66
N PHE A 22 5.77 -1.48 16.47
CA PHE A 22 4.89 -1.83 17.58
C PHE A 22 5.58 -2.75 18.59
N ALA A 23 6.37 -3.72 18.13
CA ALA A 23 7.16 -4.61 19.00
C ALA A 23 8.24 -3.84 19.80
N ASP A 24 8.85 -2.83 19.20
CA ASP A 24 9.86 -1.96 19.83
C ASP A 24 9.27 -0.90 20.78
N GLY A 25 7.95 -0.90 21.00
CA GLY A 25 7.26 0.06 21.88
C GLY A 25 7.12 1.47 21.31
N GLN A 26 7.49 1.69 20.04
CA GLN A 26 7.36 2.98 19.35
C GLN A 26 5.96 3.16 18.74
N ILE A 27 4.93 3.19 19.59
CA ILE A 27 3.51 3.17 19.19
C ILE A 27 3.16 4.31 18.22
N GLY A 28 3.70 5.52 18.41
CA GLY A 28 3.44 6.66 17.53
C GLY A 28 3.90 6.43 16.08
N PHE A 29 5.12 5.90 15.92
CA PHE A 29 5.65 5.53 14.60
C PHE A 29 4.93 4.31 14.03
N GLY A 30 4.56 3.34 14.86
CA GLY A 30 3.76 2.18 14.45
C GLY A 30 2.44 2.60 13.81
N ILE A 31 1.67 3.49 14.46
CA ILE A 31 0.41 4.02 13.91
C ILE A 31 0.67 4.77 12.60
N PHE A 32 1.70 5.62 12.55
CA PHE A 32 2.05 6.37 11.35
C PHE A 32 2.32 5.45 10.14
N PHE A 33 3.14 4.41 10.32
CA PHE A 33 3.44 3.45 9.25
C PHE A 33 2.22 2.60 8.86
N THR A 34 1.35 2.25 9.80
CA THR A 34 0.09 1.57 9.50
C THR A 34 -0.81 2.41 8.61
N VAL A 35 -0.98 3.70 8.91
CA VAL A 35 -1.79 4.62 8.09
C VAL A 35 -1.16 4.79 6.69
N LEU A 36 0.16 4.93 6.61
CA LEU A 36 0.89 4.97 5.33
C LEU A 36 0.71 3.70 4.49
N SER A 37 0.70 2.53 5.14
CA SER A 37 0.46 1.25 4.47
C SER A 37 -0.98 1.19 3.91
N LEU A 38 -1.97 1.61 4.70
CA LEU A 38 -3.36 1.69 4.27
C LEU A 38 -3.56 2.63 3.07
N LEU A 39 -2.92 3.79 3.08
CA LEU A 39 -2.96 4.74 1.96
C LEU A 39 -2.34 4.16 0.68
N ASN A 40 -1.24 3.40 0.80
CA ASN A 40 -0.63 2.71 -0.34
C ASN A 40 -1.54 1.62 -0.91
N ILE A 41 -2.18 0.83 -0.05
CA ILE A 41 -3.18 -0.17 -0.47
C ILE A 41 -4.33 0.50 -1.23
N LEU A 42 -4.89 1.57 -0.68
CA LEU A 42 -5.95 2.36 -1.33
C LEU A 42 -5.52 2.86 -2.72
N THR A 43 -4.32 3.41 -2.82
CA THR A 43 -3.78 3.92 -4.08
C THR A 43 -3.63 2.79 -5.12
N LEU A 44 -3.18 1.61 -4.69
CA LEU A 44 -3.07 0.43 -5.54
C LEU A 44 -4.46 -0.03 -6.02
N VAL A 45 -5.45 -0.10 -5.12
CA VAL A 45 -6.83 -0.45 -5.49
C VAL A 45 -7.42 0.54 -6.49
N MET A 46 -7.23 1.85 -6.28
CA MET A 46 -7.68 2.87 -7.23
C MET A 46 -7.02 2.72 -8.60
N LYS A 47 -5.71 2.45 -8.66
CA LYS A 47 -5.00 2.15 -9.92
C LYS A 47 -5.58 0.92 -10.61
N ILE A 48 -5.84 -0.16 -9.88
CA ILE A 48 -6.42 -1.38 -10.44
C ILE A 48 -7.82 -1.11 -11.00
N ASN A 49 -8.64 -0.34 -10.28
CA ASN A 49 -9.99 0.01 -10.71
C ASN A 49 -9.97 0.92 -11.95
N LYS A 50 -9.06 1.90 -12.01
CA LYS A 50 -8.86 2.75 -13.20
C LYS A 50 -8.41 1.94 -14.40
N ASP A 51 -7.46 1.03 -14.24
CA ASP A 51 -7.03 0.12 -15.32
C ASP A 51 -8.17 -0.77 -15.81
N LYS A 52 -9.00 -1.31 -14.89
CA LYS A 52 -10.18 -2.11 -15.26
C LYS A 52 -11.23 -1.30 -16.01
N ALA A 53 -11.53 -0.08 -15.55
CA ALA A 53 -12.47 0.82 -16.20
C ALA A 53 -11.99 1.22 -17.60
N ALA A 54 -10.71 1.58 -17.75
CA ALA A 54 -10.11 1.89 -19.04
C ALA A 54 -10.17 0.70 -20.02
N LYS A 55 -9.95 -0.53 -19.53
CA LYS A 55 -9.99 -1.73 -20.37
C LYS A 55 -11.40 -2.12 -20.82
N ASN A 56 -12.43 -1.79 -20.03
CA ASN A 56 -13.84 -2.01 -20.39
C ASN A 56 -14.40 -0.92 -21.32
N ALA A 57 -13.89 0.31 -21.28
CA ALA A 57 -14.35 1.40 -22.14
C ALA A 57 -13.87 1.30 -23.60
N VAL A 58 -12.92 0.40 -23.89
CA VAL A 58 -12.34 0.17 -25.23
C VAL A 58 -12.92 -1.09 -25.90
N ARG A 59 -13.85 -1.78 -25.24
CA ARG A 59 -14.64 -2.90 -25.80
C ARG A 59 -16.04 -2.42 -26.17
#